data_AF-A0A9W6D430-F1
#
_entry.id   AF-A0A9W6D430-F1
#
_cell.length_a   1.000
_cell.length_b   1.000
_cell.length_c   1.000
_cell.angle_alpha   90.00
_cell.angle_beta   90.00
_cell.angle_gamma   90.00
#
_symmetry.space_group_name_H-M   'P 1'
#
loop_
_entity.id
_entity.type
_entity.pdbx_description
1 polymer ?
#
loop_
_entity_poly.entity_id
_entity_poly.type
_entity_poly.pdbx_seq_one_letter_code
_entity_poly.pdbx_strand_id
1 'polypeptide(L)'
;MNYSDKVMDHFINPRNVGELENPDGVGQVGNVNCGDIMRMTIKVVDNRITDINFKTFGCGAAIAVSSMVTEMVKGKTLEEAVLINRDDVAVALGGLPDKKLHCSNLGTDALKAAVNDFWRRTGQPQKVVKLEDEHLEQESEEASACCGSNERGCGQPSNGNPA
;
A
#
# COMPACT_ATOMS: atom_id res chain seq x y z
N MET A 1 -20.00 -8.61 -13.88
CA MET A 1 -19.08 -7.87 -12.99
C MET A 1 -18.57 -8.88 -11.98
N ASN A 2 -17.29 -9.25 -12.03
CA ASN A 2 -16.75 -10.37 -11.24
C ASN A 2 -16.16 -9.88 -9.91
N TYR A 3 -16.97 -9.26 -9.06
CA TYR A 3 -16.63 -9.06 -7.66
C TYR A 3 -17.56 -9.90 -6.82
N SER A 4 -17.02 -10.53 -5.79
CA SER A 4 -17.83 -11.25 -4.81
C SER A 4 -18.68 -10.25 -4.01
N ASP A 5 -19.75 -10.76 -3.40
CA ASP A 5 -20.58 -9.95 -2.50
C ASP A 5 -19.77 -9.39 -1.33
N LYS A 6 -18.74 -10.11 -0.88
CA LYS A 6 -17.82 -9.65 0.17
C LYS A 6 -16.97 -8.47 -0.28
N VAL A 7 -16.42 -8.52 -1.49
CA VAL A 7 -15.65 -7.37 -2.02
C VAL A 7 -16.55 -6.14 -2.11
N MET A 8 -17.78 -6.32 -2.57
CA MET A 8 -18.74 -5.21 -2.66
C MET A 8 -19.12 -4.67 -1.28
N ASP A 9 -19.33 -5.53 -0.29
CA ASP A 9 -19.66 -5.10 1.07
C ASP A 9 -18.50 -4.34 1.75
N HIS A 10 -17.26 -4.83 1.63
CA HIS A 10 -16.10 -4.13 2.17
C HIS A 10 -15.75 -2.85 1.40
N PHE A 11 -16.15 -2.75 0.14
CA PHE A 11 -16.02 -1.51 -0.65
C PHE A 11 -17.07 -0.47 -0.25
N ILE A 12 -18.34 -0.88 -0.11
CA ILE A 12 -19.45 0.03 0.20
C ILE A 12 -19.45 0.42 1.69
N ASN A 13 -19.18 -0.54 2.56
CA ASN A 13 -19.14 -0.38 4.02
C ASN A 13 -17.75 -0.77 4.55
N PRO A 14 -16.68 -0.02 4.26
CA PRO A 14 -15.36 -0.37 4.74
C PRO A 14 -15.28 -0.27 6.27
N ARG A 15 -14.64 -1.27 6.90
CA ARG A 15 -14.40 -1.33 8.35
C ARG A 15 -13.09 -0.67 8.69
N ASN A 16 -12.96 -0.13 9.90
CA ASN A 16 -11.69 0.40 10.41
C ASN A 16 -11.10 1.57 9.59
N VAL A 17 -11.94 2.33 8.89
CA VAL A 17 -11.48 3.54 8.18
C VAL A 17 -11.13 4.63 9.18
N GLY A 18 -9.96 5.23 9.02
CA GLY A 18 -9.54 6.38 9.81
C GLY A 18 -8.08 6.27 10.25
N GLU A 19 -7.78 6.93 11.36
CA GLU A 19 -6.43 6.96 11.92
C GLU A 19 -6.53 6.91 13.43
N LEU A 20 -5.69 6.11 14.06
CA LEU A 20 -5.62 6.02 15.51
C LEU A 20 -4.86 7.23 16.07
N GLU A 21 -5.35 7.78 17.17
CA GLU A 21 -4.59 8.74 17.96
C GLU A 21 -3.45 8.01 18.70
N ASN A 22 -2.23 8.54 18.60
CA ASN A 22 -1.03 7.96 19.23
C ASN A 22 -0.83 6.46 18.93
N PRO A 23 -0.65 6.09 17.65
CA PRO A 23 -0.46 4.70 17.25
C PRO A 23 0.92 4.19 17.68
N ASP A 24 0.99 2.93 18.06
CA ASP A 24 2.25 2.29 18.46
C ASP A 24 3.09 1.90 17.23
N GLY A 25 2.44 1.66 16.10
CA GLY A 25 3.08 1.41 14.81
C GLY A 25 2.33 2.07 13.64
N VAL A 26 3.08 2.56 12.65
CA VAL A 26 2.58 3.22 11.45
C VAL A 26 3.26 2.62 10.22
N GLY A 27 2.47 2.10 9.29
CA GLY A 27 2.93 1.60 8.01
C GLY A 27 2.36 2.45 6.90
N GLN A 28 3.21 2.91 5.98
CA GLN A 28 2.78 3.60 4.77
C GLN A 28 3.49 3.00 3.57
N VAL A 29 2.72 2.58 2.59
CA VAL A 29 3.18 1.96 1.34
C VAL A 29 2.43 2.58 0.18
N GLY A 30 3.02 2.54 -1.01
CA GLY A 30 2.38 3.01 -2.22
C GLY A 30 2.96 2.31 -3.44
N ASN A 31 2.15 2.19 -4.49
CA ASN A 31 2.57 1.65 -5.76
C ASN A 31 2.52 2.76 -6.82
N VAL A 32 3.69 3.15 -7.33
CA VAL A 32 3.86 4.23 -8.32
C VAL A 32 3.20 3.93 -9.67
N ASN A 33 3.00 2.65 -10.01
CA ASN A 33 2.44 2.24 -11.28
C ASN A 33 0.91 2.45 -11.34
N CYS A 34 0.22 2.21 -10.23
CA CYS A 34 -1.24 2.38 -10.15
C CYS A 34 -1.66 3.65 -9.37
N GLY A 35 -0.73 4.31 -8.69
CA GLY A 35 -1.00 5.51 -7.88
C GLY A 35 -1.72 5.23 -6.56
N ASP A 36 -1.82 3.95 -6.15
CA ASP A 36 -2.45 3.58 -4.89
C ASP A 36 -1.48 3.87 -3.72
N ILE A 37 -1.99 4.51 -2.67
CA ILE A 37 -1.25 4.81 -1.44
C ILE A 37 -2.08 4.31 -0.26
N MET A 38 -1.46 3.55 0.62
CA MET A 38 -2.11 3.02 1.82
C MET A 38 -1.30 3.34 3.06
N ARG A 39 -2.01 3.76 4.11
CA ARG A 39 -1.46 3.98 5.43
C ARG A 39 -2.29 3.21 6.46
N MET A 40 -1.61 2.41 7.28
CA MET A 40 -2.20 1.68 8.40
C MET A 40 -1.57 2.14 9.71
N THR A 41 -2.41 2.24 10.74
CA THR A 41 -1.99 2.57 12.10
C THR A 41 -2.49 1.49 13.05
N ILE A 42 -1.62 1.01 13.94
CA ILE A 42 -1.92 -0.07 14.89
C ILE A 42 -1.73 0.36 16.33
N LYS A 43 -2.54 -0.22 17.23
CA LYS A 43 -2.38 -0.18 18.69
C LYS A 43 -2.06 -1.58 19.20
N VAL A 44 -1.01 -1.70 20.00
CA VAL A 44 -0.49 -3.00 20.46
C VAL A 44 -0.51 -3.07 21.97
N VAL A 45 -1.12 -4.13 22.52
CA VAL A 45 -1.10 -4.46 23.95
C VAL A 45 -0.77 -5.93 24.09
N ASP A 46 0.16 -6.29 24.96
CA ASP A 46 0.56 -7.68 25.22
C ASP A 46 0.86 -8.50 23.94
N ASN A 47 1.61 -7.88 23.02
CA ASN A 47 1.98 -8.46 21.72
C ASN A 47 0.80 -8.75 20.77
N ARG A 48 -0.37 -8.14 21.00
CA ARG A 48 -1.57 -8.27 20.16
C ARG A 48 -2.04 -6.95 19.59
N ILE A 49 -2.54 -6.98 18.36
CA ILE A 49 -3.15 -5.82 17.71
C ILE A 49 -4.53 -5.61 18.33
N THR A 50 -4.65 -4.64 19.23
CA THR A 50 -5.93 -4.32 19.91
C THR A 50 -6.80 -3.44 19.05
N ASP A 51 -6.19 -2.54 18.28
CA ASP A 51 -6.88 -1.73 17.30
C ASP A 51 -6.03 -1.49 16.07
N ILE A 52 -6.71 -1.31 14.94
CA ILE A 52 -6.09 -1.05 13.65
C ILE A 52 -7.04 -0.20 12.82
N ASN A 53 -6.50 0.86 12.22
CA ASN A 53 -7.21 1.69 11.26
C ASN A 53 -6.39 1.88 9.99
N PHE A 54 -7.08 2.17 8.89
CA PHE A 54 -6.43 2.49 7.62
C PHE A 54 -6.98 3.76 6.97
N LYS A 55 -6.11 4.40 6.19
CA LYS A 55 -6.46 5.38 5.17
C LYS A 55 -5.83 4.92 3.87
N THR A 56 -6.62 4.89 2.80
CA THR A 56 -6.11 4.53 1.48
C THR A 56 -6.62 5.53 0.45
N PHE A 57 -5.77 5.86 -0.50
CA PHE A 57 -6.15 6.45 -1.76
C PHE A 57 -5.90 5.40 -2.83
N GLY A 58 -6.93 5.01 -3.57
CA GLY A 58 -6.76 3.99 -4.59
C GLY A 58 -8.07 3.45 -5.15
N CYS A 59 -7.96 2.40 -5.95
CA CYS A 59 -9.14 1.78 -6.55
C CYS A 59 -10.06 1.11 -5.51
N GLY A 60 -11.33 0.86 -5.87
CA GLY A 60 -12.28 0.23 -4.95
C GLY A 60 -11.85 -1.16 -4.44
N ALA A 61 -11.00 -1.87 -5.18
CA ALA A 61 -10.40 -3.12 -4.72
C ALA A 61 -9.39 -2.89 -3.58
N ALA A 62 -8.59 -1.82 -3.64
CA ALA A 62 -7.67 -1.46 -2.57
C ALA A 62 -8.43 -1.17 -1.27
N ILE A 63 -9.55 -0.44 -1.33
CA ILE A 63 -10.42 -0.17 -0.17
C ILE A 63 -10.96 -1.48 0.44
N ALA A 64 -11.49 -2.38 -0.41
CA ALA A 64 -12.02 -3.66 0.07
C ALA A 64 -10.94 -4.55 0.70
N VAL A 65 -9.76 -4.62 0.09
CA VAL A 65 -8.59 -5.33 0.61
C VAL A 65 -8.17 -4.75 1.95
N SER A 66 -7.97 -3.43 2.05
CA SER A 66 -7.57 -2.78 3.30
C SER A 66 -8.55 -3.11 4.43
N SER A 67 -9.85 -2.99 4.15
CA SER A 67 -10.89 -3.28 5.13
C SER A 67 -10.89 -4.74 5.56
N MET A 68 -10.66 -5.68 4.64
CA MET A 68 -10.58 -7.10 4.99
C MET A 68 -9.33 -7.38 5.84
N VAL A 69 -8.17 -6.84 5.46
CA VAL A 69 -6.91 -7.03 6.19
C VAL A 69 -7.06 -6.55 7.63
N THR A 70 -7.65 -5.37 7.85
CA THR A 70 -7.84 -4.83 9.20
C THR A 70 -8.75 -5.72 10.07
N GLU A 71 -9.80 -6.30 9.50
CA GLU A 71 -10.66 -7.24 10.23
C GLU A 71 -9.95 -8.57 10.52
N MET A 72 -9.16 -9.07 9.58
CA MET A 72 -8.45 -10.36 9.72
C MET A 72 -7.37 -10.35 10.81
N VAL A 73 -6.81 -9.19 11.15
CA VAL A 73 -5.66 -9.07 12.06
C VAL A 73 -6.02 -8.53 13.44
N LYS A 74 -7.19 -7.91 13.59
CA LYS A 74 -7.61 -7.37 14.88
C LYS A 74 -7.74 -8.51 15.90
N GLY A 75 -7.05 -8.40 17.03
CA GLY A 75 -6.95 -9.40 18.10
C GLY A 75 -5.83 -10.44 17.94
N LYS A 76 -5.20 -10.53 16.75
CA LYS A 76 -4.08 -11.45 16.51
C LYS A 76 -2.78 -10.93 17.11
N THR A 77 -1.83 -11.84 17.30
CA THR A 77 -0.46 -11.45 17.66
C THR A 77 0.26 -10.79 16.48
N LEU A 78 1.34 -10.07 16.76
CA LEU A 78 2.15 -9.45 15.70
C LEU A 78 2.73 -10.50 14.75
N GLU A 79 3.16 -11.65 15.29
CA GLU A 79 3.70 -12.76 14.49
C GLU A 79 2.61 -13.40 13.61
N GLU A 80 1.39 -13.55 14.10
CA GLU A 80 0.26 -14.05 13.29
C GLU A 80 -0.15 -13.04 12.22
N ALA A 81 -0.09 -11.74 12.51
CA ALA A 81 -0.47 -10.69 11.58
C ALA A 81 0.48 -10.62 10.37
N VAL A 82 1.79 -10.73 10.58
CA VAL A 82 2.77 -10.66 9.47
C VAL A 82 2.77 -11.90 8.56
N LEU A 83 2.18 -13.02 9.02
CA LEU A 83 2.04 -14.23 8.23
C LEU A 83 0.87 -14.16 7.23
N ILE A 84 -0.05 -13.20 7.39
CA ILE A 84 -1.14 -13.02 6.44
C ILE A 84 -0.55 -12.57 5.10
N ASN A 85 -0.80 -13.38 4.08
CA ASN A 85 -0.38 -13.12 2.72
C ASN A 85 -1.57 -12.68 1.85
N ARG A 86 -1.28 -12.27 0.62
CA ARG A 86 -2.28 -11.81 -0.35
C ARG A 86 -3.34 -12.88 -0.67
N ASP A 87 -2.96 -14.16 -0.68
CA ASP A 87 -3.85 -15.25 -1.08
C ASP A 87 -4.87 -15.49 0.05
N ASP A 88 -4.46 -15.37 1.31
CA ASP A 88 -5.36 -15.42 2.46
C ASP A 88 -6.43 -14.32 2.37
N VAL A 89 -6.03 -13.10 1.98
CA VAL A 89 -6.94 -11.96 1.83
C VAL A 89 -7.89 -12.18 0.65
N ALA A 90 -7.38 -12.67 -0.48
CA ALA A 90 -8.20 -13.01 -1.64
C ALA A 90 -9.23 -14.09 -1.31
N VAL A 91 -8.84 -15.13 -0.56
CA VAL A 91 -9.74 -16.18 -0.07
C VAL A 91 -10.78 -15.62 0.90
N ALA A 92 -10.36 -14.76 1.83
CA ALA A 92 -11.27 -14.12 2.78
C ALA A 92 -12.35 -13.27 2.08
N LEU A 93 -11.95 -12.58 1.01
CA LEU A 93 -12.83 -11.82 0.11
C LEU A 93 -13.66 -12.70 -0.84
N GLY A 94 -13.51 -14.03 -0.85
CA GLY A 94 -14.28 -14.90 -1.74
C GLY A 94 -13.79 -14.88 -3.19
N GLY A 95 -12.52 -14.53 -3.40
CA GLY A 95 -11.87 -14.44 -4.69
C GLY A 95 -11.70 -13.00 -5.17
N LEU A 96 -10.56 -12.74 -5.81
CA LEU A 96 -10.28 -11.50 -6.53
C LEU A 96 -9.89 -11.85 -7.97
N PRO A 97 -10.31 -11.05 -8.97
CA PRO A 97 -9.86 -11.25 -10.35
C PRO A 97 -8.33 -11.16 -10.45
N ASP A 98 -7.70 -12.07 -11.19
CA ASP A 98 -6.22 -12.19 -11.30
C ASP A 98 -5.51 -10.86 -11.61
N LYS A 99 -6.12 -10.03 -12.46
CA LYS A 99 -5.57 -8.71 -12.83
C LYS A 99 -5.49 -7.70 -11.67
N LYS A 100 -6.13 -7.96 -10.53
CA LYS A 100 -6.20 -7.08 -9.36
C LYS A 100 -5.55 -7.67 -8.11
N LEU A 101 -4.77 -8.76 -8.27
CA LEU A 101 -4.00 -9.35 -7.17
C LEU A 101 -2.93 -8.39 -6.62
N HIS A 102 -2.38 -7.49 -7.45
CA HIS A 102 -1.42 -6.48 -6.99
C HIS A 102 -2.00 -5.55 -5.90
N CYS A 103 -3.30 -5.21 -5.99
CA CYS A 103 -3.98 -4.43 -4.95
C CYS A 103 -4.05 -5.17 -3.60
N SER A 104 -3.95 -6.50 -3.59
CA SER A 104 -3.95 -7.31 -2.37
C SER A 104 -2.61 -7.20 -1.64
N ASN A 105 -1.51 -7.07 -2.38
CA ASN A 105 -0.16 -6.90 -1.84
C ASN A 105 -0.06 -5.61 -1.01
N LEU A 106 -0.60 -4.51 -1.55
CA LEU A 106 -0.58 -3.20 -0.88
C LEU A 106 -1.17 -3.25 0.54
N GLY A 107 -2.26 -4.02 0.74
CA GLY A 107 -2.88 -4.21 2.05
C GLY A 107 -1.99 -4.93 3.04
N THR A 108 -1.42 -6.06 2.63
CA THR A 108 -0.53 -6.86 3.47
C THR A 108 0.81 -6.18 3.73
N ASP A 109 1.33 -5.42 2.76
CA ASP A 109 2.57 -4.67 2.93
C ASP A 109 2.39 -3.48 3.87
N ALA A 110 1.25 -2.77 3.80
CA ALA A 110 0.92 -1.71 4.76
C ALA A 110 0.89 -2.24 6.20
N LEU A 111 0.29 -3.41 6.39
CA LEU A 111 0.24 -4.10 7.68
C LEU A 111 1.64 -4.48 8.16
N LYS A 112 2.42 -5.18 7.33
CA LYS A 112 3.79 -5.59 7.66
C LYS A 112 4.66 -4.36 7.97
N ALA A 113 4.50 -3.26 7.22
CA ALA A 113 5.19 -2.01 7.48
C ALA A 113 4.82 -1.41 8.86
N ALA A 114 3.54 -1.46 9.24
CA ALA A 114 3.08 -0.97 10.54
C ALA A 114 3.64 -1.80 11.71
N VAL A 115 3.66 -3.13 11.56
CA VAL A 115 4.25 -4.03 12.56
C VAL A 115 5.77 -3.87 12.64
N ASN A 116 6.44 -3.70 11.49
CA ASN A 116 7.88 -3.43 11.43
C ASN A 116 8.25 -2.12 12.12
N ASP A 117 7.47 -1.05 11.93
CA ASP A 117 7.66 0.23 12.63
C ASP A 117 7.52 0.04 14.15
N PHE A 118 6.52 -0.71 14.61
CA PHE A 118 6.39 -1.07 16.02
C PHE A 118 7.63 -1.82 16.56
N TRP A 119 8.10 -2.86 15.87
CA TRP A 119 9.28 -3.61 16.28
C TRP A 119 10.55 -2.75 16.30
N ARG A 120 10.71 -1.84 15.35
CA ARG A 120 11.84 -0.89 15.34
C ARG A 120 11.79 0.04 16.54
N ARG A 121 10.63 0.60 16.87
CA ARG A 121 10.44 1.51 18.02
C ARG A 121 10.64 0.81 19.36
N THR A 122 10.29 -0.48 19.44
CA THR A 122 10.43 -1.29 20.67
C THR A 122 11.78 -2.00 20.79
N GLY A 123 12.73 -1.75 19.88
CA GLY A 123 14.07 -2.32 19.94
C GLY A 123 14.15 -3.81 19.58
N GLN A 124 13.26 -4.28 18.70
CA GLN A 124 13.21 -5.66 18.19
C GLN A 124 13.52 -5.77 16.68
N PRO A 125 14.62 -5.19 16.16
CA PRO A 125 14.92 -5.16 14.73
C PRO A 125 15.06 -6.56 14.10
N GLN A 126 15.41 -7.58 14.88
CA GLN A 126 15.54 -8.97 14.43
C GLN A 126 14.23 -9.59 13.96
N LYS A 127 13.07 -9.05 14.35
CA LYS A 127 11.76 -9.55 13.94
C LYS A 127 11.25 -8.93 12.64
N VAL A 128 11.92 -7.88 12.15
CA VAL A 128 11.49 -7.13 10.96
C VAL A 128 11.39 -8.05 9.75
N VAL A 129 10.22 -8.06 9.11
CA VAL A 129 9.93 -8.86 7.91
C VAL A 129 10.16 -8.01 6.67
N LYS A 130 10.65 -8.61 5.58
CA LYS A 130 10.77 -7.92 4.29
C LYS A 130 9.38 -7.68 3.69
N LEU A 131 9.17 -6.49 3.14
CA LEU A 131 7.98 -6.21 2.34
C LEU A 131 8.16 -6.87 0.97
N GLU A 132 7.05 -7.28 0.35
CA GLU A 132 7.09 -7.83 -0.99
C GLU A 132 7.19 -6.65 -1.97
N ASP A 133 8.42 -6.32 -2.37
CA ASP A 133 8.68 -5.21 -3.30
C ASP A 133 7.97 -5.44 -4.64
N GLU A 134 6.88 -4.73 -4.92
CA GLU A 134 6.43 -4.52 -6.29
C GLU A 134 7.35 -3.49 -6.96
N HIS A 135 8.53 -3.95 -7.40
CA HIS A 135 9.49 -3.25 -8.27
C HIS A 135 9.52 -1.71 -8.17
N LEU A 136 10.32 -1.20 -7.24
CA LEU A 136 11.04 0.05 -7.45
C LEU A 136 12.35 -0.26 -8.20
N GLU A 137 12.25 -0.47 -9.51
CA GLU A 137 13.31 -0.13 -10.46
C GLU A 137 12.62 0.82 -11.45
N GLN A 138 12.88 2.11 -11.44
CA GLN A 138 14.17 2.71 -11.75
C GLN A 138 14.47 3.88 -10.82
N GLU A 139 15.71 3.95 -10.34
CA GLU A 139 16.36 5.21 -10.03
C GLU A 139 16.15 6.15 -11.22
N SER A 140 15.42 7.23 -11.05
CA SER A 140 15.43 8.33 -12.01
C SER A 140 16.77 9.06 -11.89
N GLU A 141 17.86 8.44 -12.35
CA GLU A 141 19.01 9.18 -12.86
C GLU A 141 18.58 9.89 -14.14
N GLU A 142 17.78 10.95 -14.01
CA GLU A 142 17.66 12.01 -15.01
C GLU A 142 17.01 13.27 -14.38
N ALA A 143 17.34 13.57 -13.13
CA ALA A 143 17.17 14.91 -12.57
C ALA A 143 18.38 15.82 -12.89
N SER A 144 18.97 15.67 -14.08
CA SER A 144 20.10 16.49 -14.53
C SER A 144 20.02 16.82 -16.02
N ALA A 145 18.88 17.32 -16.50
CA ALA A 145 18.80 17.94 -17.82
C ALA A 145 17.59 18.88 -17.97
N CYS A 146 17.28 19.71 -16.98
CA CYS A 146 16.39 20.84 -17.20
C CYS A 146 16.86 22.06 -16.39
N CYS A 147 17.44 23.01 -17.13
CA CYS A 147 17.72 24.40 -16.73
C CYS A 147 18.97 24.63 -15.88
N GLY A 148 20.12 24.31 -16.48
CA GLY A 148 21.38 24.99 -16.18
C GLY A 148 22.17 25.26 -17.46
N SER A 149 22.25 26.53 -17.85
CA SER A 149 23.31 27.17 -18.66
C SER A 149 23.00 27.53 -20.12
N ASN A 150 22.97 28.86 -20.33
CA ASN A 150 23.45 29.62 -21.49
C ASN A 150 22.78 29.52 -22.88
N GLU A 151 22.13 30.64 -23.21
CA GLU A 151 22.35 31.42 -24.43
C GLU A 151 22.56 30.63 -25.75
N ARG A 152 21.48 30.49 -26.51
CA ARG A 152 21.36 30.95 -27.92
C ARG A 152 20.06 30.47 -28.55
N GLY A 153 19.24 31.45 -28.95
CA GLY A 153 18.39 31.38 -30.15
C GLY A 153 17.20 30.42 -30.11
N CYS A 154 16.01 30.97 -29.80
CA CYS A 154 14.78 30.52 -30.45
C CYS A 154 14.91 30.80 -31.96
N GLY A 155 15.51 29.86 -32.70
CA GLY A 155 15.51 29.82 -34.15
C GLY A 155 14.48 28.81 -34.62
N GLN A 156 13.40 29.27 -35.24
CA GLN A 156 12.46 28.40 -35.95
C GLN A 156 13.20 27.62 -37.05
N PRO A 157 12.95 26.32 -37.23
CA PRO A 157 13.33 25.66 -38.47
C PRO A 157 12.28 25.94 -39.54
N SER A 158 12.69 26.72 -40.53
CA SER A 158 12.03 26.89 -41.82
C SER A 158 12.32 25.70 -42.75
N ASN A 159 11.40 25.53 -43.72
CA ASN A 159 11.44 24.72 -44.96
C ASN A 159 11.13 23.22 -44.79
N GLY A 160 10.32 22.55 -45.60
CA GLY A 160 9.57 22.76 -46.85
C GLY A 160 8.75 21.46 -47.09
N ASN A 161 7.88 21.21 -48.06
CA ASN A 161 7.70 21.62 -49.46
C ASN A 161 6.41 20.85 -49.98
N PRO A 162 6.26 20.55 -51.27
CA PRO A 162 5.53 21.25 -52.34
C PRO A 162 4.10 20.71 -52.64
N ALA A 163 3.25 21.54 -53.26
CA ALA A 163 2.23 21.16 -54.27
C ALA A 163 1.70 22.42 -54.98
#